data_AF-A0A0D0E6P9-F1
#
_entry.id   AF-A0A0D0E6P9-F1
#
_cell.length_a   1.000
_cell.length_b   1.000
_cell.length_c   1.000
_cell.angle_alpha   90.00
_cell.angle_beta   90.00
_cell.angle_gamma   90.00
#
_symmetry.space_group_name_H-M   'P 1'
#
loop_
_entity.id
_entity.type
_entity.pdbx_description
1 polymer ?
#
loop_
_entity_poly.entity_id
_entity_poly.type
_entity_poly.pdbx_seq_one_letter_code
_entity_poly.pdbx_strand_id
1 'polypeptide(L)'
;EWKLRFAQAHDALHSLRQALRCRSYLLKFKDRNLTGQGANTRAHAAAKGITAKIDAASARYNAAHTALTALAPAFKPSAWESSLQVLNPNDIRSMTDLLEGDTEGRRKFSWIWKVHGAAKDDSDRAGSLDTMRIEWCKARARVHRWQEEVKLLREEMRRTEAFLEWQADWWDNRTKPENITTSDKQTAESLVAYAKRQASLR
;
A
#
# COMPACT_ATOMS: atom_id res chain seq x y z
N GLU A 1 3.80 3.89 -41.66
CA GLU A 1 4.73 4.07 -40.52
C GLU A 1 4.08 4.53 -39.21
N TRP A 2 3.47 5.72 -39.10
CA TRP A 2 2.89 6.22 -37.83
C TRP A 2 1.98 5.21 -37.10
N LYS A 3 0.94 4.70 -37.79
CA LYS A 3 -0.02 3.72 -37.23
C LYS A 3 0.67 2.45 -36.72
N LEU A 4 1.74 2.02 -37.40
CA LEU A 4 2.53 0.85 -37.01
C LEU A 4 3.28 1.12 -35.70
N ARG A 5 3.98 2.27 -35.59
CA ARG A 5 4.69 2.65 -34.37
C ARG A 5 3.74 2.88 -33.19
N PHE A 6 2.58 3.45 -33.47
CA PHE A 6 1.53 3.64 -32.47
C PHE A 6 1.03 2.30 -31.91
N ALA A 7 0.72 1.34 -32.77
CA ALA A 7 0.36 -0.01 -32.36
C ALA A 7 1.49 -0.70 -31.57
N GLN A 8 2.73 -0.63 -32.08
CA GLN A 8 3.92 -1.19 -31.41
C GLN A 8 4.11 -0.65 -29.98
N ALA A 9 3.87 0.65 -29.77
CA ALA A 9 3.96 1.26 -28.44
C ALA A 9 2.87 0.72 -27.49
N HIS A 10 1.64 0.58 -27.97
CA HIS A 10 0.55 0.01 -27.18
C HIS A 10 0.77 -1.47 -26.84
N ASP A 11 1.24 -2.28 -27.78
CA ASP A 11 1.56 -3.70 -27.58
C ASP A 11 2.74 -3.88 -26.61
N ALA A 12 3.74 -3.00 -26.70
CA ALA A 12 4.86 -2.98 -25.76
C ALA A 12 4.40 -2.62 -24.34
N LEU A 13 3.53 -1.61 -24.18
CA LEU A 13 2.93 -1.29 -22.88
C LEU A 13 2.06 -2.43 -22.35
N HIS A 14 1.31 -3.10 -23.22
CA HIS A 14 0.53 -4.27 -22.83
C HIS A 14 1.45 -5.37 -22.27
N SER A 15 2.49 -5.74 -23.02
CA SER A 15 3.49 -6.74 -22.61
C SER A 15 4.17 -6.36 -21.29
N LEU A 16 4.49 -5.06 -21.12
CA LEU A 16 5.09 -4.52 -19.91
C LEU A 16 4.17 -4.71 -18.69
N ARG A 17 2.90 -4.32 -18.81
CA ARG A 17 1.89 -4.50 -17.75
C ARG A 17 1.70 -5.96 -17.38
N GLN A 18 1.61 -6.86 -18.37
CA GLN A 18 1.47 -8.29 -18.13
C GLN A 18 2.68 -8.85 -17.38
N ALA A 19 3.90 -8.51 -17.80
CA ALA A 19 5.11 -8.93 -17.13
C ALA A 19 5.20 -8.40 -15.68
N LEU A 20 4.81 -7.15 -15.43
CA LEU A 20 4.74 -6.57 -14.09
C LEU A 20 3.73 -7.30 -13.19
N ARG A 21 2.54 -7.66 -13.72
CA ARG A 21 1.55 -8.48 -12.98
C ARG A 21 2.12 -9.84 -12.61
N CYS A 22 2.75 -10.53 -13.58
CA CYS A 22 3.40 -11.81 -13.33
C CYS A 22 4.48 -11.69 -12.26
N ARG A 23 5.32 -10.64 -12.30
CA ARG A 23 6.36 -10.38 -11.29
C ARG A 23 5.74 -10.24 -9.90
N SER A 24 4.73 -9.39 -9.75
CA SER A 24 4.08 -9.17 -8.46
C SER A 24 3.38 -10.41 -7.91
N TYR A 25 2.74 -11.19 -8.78
CA TYR A 25 2.14 -12.46 -8.38
C TYR A 25 3.21 -13.46 -7.91
N LEU A 26 4.28 -13.63 -8.68
CA LEU A 26 5.37 -14.54 -8.35
C LEU A 26 6.03 -14.18 -7.00
N LEU A 27 6.28 -12.88 -6.76
CA LEU A 27 6.85 -12.42 -5.49
C LEU A 27 5.93 -12.74 -4.31
N LYS A 28 4.64 -12.44 -4.42
CA LYS A 28 3.64 -12.78 -3.37
C LYS A 28 3.52 -14.29 -3.15
N PHE A 29 3.56 -15.07 -4.23
CA PHE A 29 3.51 -16.52 -4.15
C PHE A 29 4.76 -17.09 -3.47
N LYS A 30 5.95 -16.58 -3.83
CA LYS A 30 7.22 -16.96 -3.20
C LYS A 30 7.19 -16.69 -1.71
N ASP A 31 6.85 -15.46 -1.30
CA ASP A 31 6.83 -15.04 0.10
C ASP A 31 5.91 -15.92 0.95
N ARG A 32 4.73 -16.27 0.41
CA ARG A 32 3.71 -17.00 1.17
C ARG A 32 3.91 -18.51 1.19
N ASN A 33 4.43 -19.10 0.11
CA ASN A 33 4.34 -20.54 -0.10
C ASN A 33 5.68 -21.25 -0.30
N LEU A 34 6.77 -20.53 -0.62
CA LEU A 34 8.04 -21.19 -0.96
C LEU A 34 9.00 -21.18 0.22
N THR A 35 9.37 -22.37 0.67
CA THR A 35 10.39 -22.61 1.68
C THR A 35 11.52 -23.47 1.11
N GLY A 36 12.72 -23.38 1.72
CA GLY A 36 13.88 -24.17 1.33
C GLY A 36 14.62 -23.67 0.07
N GLN A 37 15.86 -24.11 -0.10
CA GLN A 37 16.79 -23.51 -1.08
C GLN A 37 16.41 -23.82 -2.54
N GLY A 38 16.13 -25.07 -2.89
CA GLY A 38 15.87 -25.45 -4.29
C GLY A 38 14.65 -24.77 -4.90
N ALA A 39 13.55 -24.65 -4.15
CA ALA A 39 12.36 -23.94 -4.59
C ALA A 39 12.62 -22.42 -4.76
N ASN A 40 13.38 -21.83 -3.84
CA ASN A 40 13.79 -20.43 -3.92
C ASN A 40 14.66 -20.16 -5.15
N THR A 41 15.65 -21.00 -5.45
CA THR A 41 16.51 -20.85 -6.64
C THR A 41 15.69 -20.87 -7.94
N ARG A 42 14.73 -21.79 -8.06
CA ARG A 42 13.82 -21.84 -9.23
C ARG A 42 12.95 -20.59 -9.34
N ALA A 43 12.42 -20.10 -8.22
CA ALA A 43 11.64 -18.87 -8.20
C ALA A 43 12.49 -17.65 -8.59
N HIS A 44 13.75 -17.58 -8.16
CA HIS A 44 14.69 -16.53 -8.57
C HIS A 44 14.99 -16.60 -10.07
N ALA A 45 15.19 -17.79 -10.64
CA ALA A 45 15.36 -17.96 -12.08
C ALA A 45 14.13 -17.50 -12.87
N ALA A 46 12.92 -17.84 -12.41
CA ALA A 46 11.67 -17.37 -13.01
C ALA A 46 11.54 -15.83 -12.91
N ALA A 47 11.86 -15.24 -11.75
CA ALA A 47 11.84 -13.80 -11.55
C ALA A 47 12.83 -13.07 -12.47
N LYS A 48 14.02 -13.64 -12.68
CA LYS A 48 15.02 -13.14 -13.63
C LYS A 48 14.47 -13.15 -15.07
N GLY A 49 13.81 -14.24 -15.48
CA GLY A 49 13.16 -14.31 -16.78
C GLY A 49 12.05 -13.28 -16.98
N ILE A 50 11.25 -13.02 -15.95
CA ILE A 50 10.23 -11.96 -15.99
C ILE A 50 10.87 -10.57 -16.07
N THR A 51 11.96 -10.34 -15.35
CA THR A 51 12.70 -9.06 -15.41
C THR A 51 13.24 -8.81 -16.81
N ALA A 52 13.84 -9.82 -17.45
CA ALA A 52 14.27 -9.70 -18.85
C ALA A 52 13.11 -9.38 -19.81
N LYS A 53 11.90 -9.90 -19.57
CA LYS A 53 10.70 -9.53 -20.35
C LYS A 53 10.28 -8.07 -20.13
N ILE A 54 10.37 -7.57 -18.89
CA ILE A 54 10.13 -6.17 -18.55
C ILE A 54 11.11 -5.27 -19.30
N ASP A 55 12.41 -5.62 -19.28
CA ASP A 55 13.46 -4.83 -19.94
C ASP A 55 13.27 -4.81 -21.46
N ALA A 56 12.98 -5.97 -22.07
CA ALA A 56 12.72 -6.08 -23.49
C ALA A 56 11.46 -5.29 -23.92
N ALA A 57 10.38 -5.34 -23.14
CA ALA A 57 9.16 -4.59 -23.40
C ALA A 57 9.39 -3.07 -23.26
N SER A 58 10.15 -2.66 -22.25
CA SER A 58 10.52 -1.25 -22.02
C SER A 58 11.39 -0.70 -23.16
N ALA A 59 12.38 -1.48 -23.61
CA ALA A 59 13.22 -1.10 -24.75
C ALA A 59 12.40 -0.96 -26.04
N ARG A 60 11.48 -1.89 -26.30
CA ARG A 60 10.57 -1.83 -27.46
C ARG A 60 9.66 -0.61 -27.40
N TYR A 61 9.14 -0.29 -26.22
CA TYR A 61 8.33 0.90 -25.99
C TYR A 61 9.11 2.18 -26.30
N ASN A 62 10.31 2.31 -25.72
CA ASN A 62 11.15 3.49 -25.91
C ASN A 62 11.57 3.69 -27.36
N ALA A 63 11.89 2.60 -28.08
CA ALA A 63 12.18 2.65 -29.52
C ALA A 63 10.97 3.12 -30.34
N ALA A 64 9.77 2.61 -30.05
CA ALA A 64 8.54 3.04 -30.72
C ALA A 64 8.18 4.50 -30.38
N HIS A 65 8.35 4.92 -29.12
CA HIS A 65 8.10 6.28 -28.67
C HIS A 65 9.06 7.29 -29.31
N THR A 66 10.34 6.94 -29.44
CA THR A 66 11.34 7.75 -30.14
C THR A 66 10.96 7.95 -31.61
N ALA A 67 10.53 6.88 -32.29
CA ALA A 67 10.08 6.94 -33.67
C ALA A 67 8.79 7.79 -33.82
N LEU A 68 7.84 7.66 -32.89
CA LEU A 68 6.63 8.50 -32.87
C LEU A 68 6.98 9.97 -32.68
N THR A 69 7.89 10.28 -31.77
CA THR A 69 8.35 11.65 -31.52
C THR A 69 9.00 12.26 -32.76
N ALA A 70 9.80 11.49 -33.50
CA ALA A 70 10.41 11.94 -34.75
C ALA A 70 9.39 12.16 -35.88
N LEU A 71 8.30 11.38 -35.92
CA LEU A 71 7.23 11.51 -36.93
C LEU A 71 6.17 12.56 -36.55
N ALA A 72 6.13 13.01 -35.29
CA ALA A 72 5.09 13.89 -34.76
C ALA A 72 4.97 15.25 -35.48
N PRO A 73 6.05 15.92 -35.92
CA PRO A 73 5.93 17.20 -36.63
C PRO A 73 5.13 17.12 -37.95
N ALA A 74 5.14 15.95 -38.61
CA ALA A 74 4.42 15.73 -39.87
C ALA A 74 2.92 15.45 -39.68
N PHE A 75 2.50 15.07 -38.47
CA PHE A 75 1.12 14.71 -38.14
C PHE A 75 0.68 15.58 -36.97
N LYS A 76 -0.02 16.72 -37.22
CA LYS A 76 -0.52 17.66 -36.19
C LYS A 76 -0.94 16.94 -34.90
N PRO A 77 -0.13 16.98 -33.83
CA PRO A 77 -0.37 16.17 -32.64
C PRO A 77 -1.12 17.00 -31.61
N SER A 78 -2.26 16.51 -31.12
CA SER A 78 -2.89 17.17 -29.96
C SER A 78 -3.42 16.23 -28.89
N ALA A 79 -3.22 14.91 -29.02
CA ALA A 79 -3.77 13.97 -28.03
C ALA A 79 -2.95 12.69 -27.76
N TRP A 80 -1.95 12.37 -28.59
CA TRP A 80 -1.22 11.10 -28.44
C TRP A 80 -0.20 11.13 -27.28
N GLU A 81 0.37 12.30 -26.97
CA GLU A 81 1.31 12.48 -25.86
C GLU A 81 0.65 12.26 -24.50
N SER A 82 -0.67 12.51 -24.40
CA SER A 82 -1.43 12.21 -23.19
C SER A 82 -1.46 10.71 -22.91
N SER A 83 -1.60 9.87 -23.96
CA SER A 83 -1.71 8.41 -23.83
C SER A 83 -0.37 7.68 -23.84
N LEU A 84 0.64 8.19 -24.55
CA LEU A 84 1.98 7.59 -24.66
C LEU A 84 3.03 8.59 -24.15
N GLN A 85 3.34 8.49 -22.85
CA GLN A 85 4.28 9.37 -22.17
C GLN A 85 5.69 8.78 -22.16
N VAL A 86 6.70 9.61 -21.89
CA VAL A 86 8.07 9.13 -21.69
C VAL A 86 8.10 8.14 -20.52
N LEU A 87 8.69 6.97 -20.74
CA LEU A 87 8.76 5.91 -19.74
C LEU A 87 9.99 6.10 -18.86
N ASN A 88 9.80 6.63 -17.65
CA ASN A 88 10.88 6.73 -16.67
C ASN A 88 11.08 5.41 -15.93
N PRO A 89 12.27 5.14 -15.37
CA PRO A 89 12.52 3.94 -14.56
C PRO A 89 11.51 3.78 -13.41
N ASN A 90 11.14 4.90 -12.77
CA ASN A 90 10.15 4.90 -11.69
C ASN A 90 8.75 4.48 -12.16
N ASP A 91 8.42 4.65 -13.44
CA ASP A 91 7.12 4.27 -13.98
C ASP A 91 6.99 2.75 -14.15
N ILE A 92 8.11 2.03 -14.25
CA ILE A 92 8.19 0.57 -14.42
C ILE A 92 7.99 -0.13 -13.08
N ARG A 93 6.78 -0.01 -12.56
CA ARG A 93 6.39 -0.55 -11.26
C ARG A 93 5.00 -1.18 -11.30
N SER A 94 4.77 -2.13 -10.40
CA SER A 94 3.45 -2.71 -10.23
C SER A 94 2.45 -1.70 -9.67
N MET A 95 1.18 -2.02 -9.85
CA MET A 95 0.07 -1.25 -9.26
C MET A 95 0.15 -1.17 -7.73
N THR A 96 0.71 -2.21 -7.08
CA THR A 96 0.81 -2.28 -5.61
C THR A 96 2.14 -1.77 -5.06
N ASP A 97 3.09 -1.40 -5.90
CA ASP A 97 4.42 -0.99 -5.43
C ASP A 97 4.34 0.44 -4.85
N LEU A 98 5.03 0.67 -3.74
CA LEU A 98 5.23 2.00 -3.13
C LEU A 98 6.60 2.52 -3.54
N LEU A 99 6.69 3.81 -3.87
CA LEU A 99 7.98 4.47 -4.01
C LEU A 99 8.55 4.82 -2.63
N GLU A 100 9.84 5.11 -2.59
CA GLU A 100 10.48 5.58 -1.37
C GLU A 100 9.81 6.87 -0.88
N GLY A 101 9.39 6.88 0.39
CA GLY A 101 8.62 7.98 0.98
C GLY A 101 7.11 7.94 0.73
N ASP A 102 6.61 7.03 -0.12
CA ASP A 102 5.17 6.82 -0.25
C ASP A 102 4.62 5.99 0.92
N THR A 103 3.53 6.48 1.50
CA THR A 103 2.69 5.70 2.41
C THR A 103 1.49 5.13 1.64
N GLU A 104 0.85 4.10 2.17
CA GLU A 104 -0.39 3.54 1.60
C GLU A 104 -1.47 4.61 1.36
N GLY A 105 -1.50 5.68 2.17
CA GLY A 105 -2.44 6.79 2.02
C GLY A 105 -2.08 7.82 0.94
N ARG A 106 -0.82 7.86 0.51
CA ARG A 106 -0.32 8.80 -0.52
C ARG A 106 0.08 8.11 -1.83
N ARG A 107 -0.12 6.79 -1.93
CA ARG A 107 0.25 5.99 -3.11
C ARG A 107 -0.32 6.60 -4.40
N LYS A 108 0.55 6.76 -5.41
CA LYS A 108 0.16 7.16 -6.76
C LYS A 108 0.47 6.07 -7.77
N PHE A 109 -0.52 5.71 -8.59
CA PHE A 109 -0.30 4.78 -9.70
C PHE A 109 0.57 5.41 -10.79
N SER A 110 1.49 4.60 -11.33
CA SER A 110 2.22 4.95 -12.55
C SER A 110 1.25 5.19 -13.71
N TRP A 111 1.58 6.14 -14.59
CA TRP A 111 0.74 6.48 -15.73
C TRP A 111 0.50 5.29 -16.66
N ILE A 112 1.43 4.32 -16.70
CA ILE A 112 1.27 3.10 -17.49
C ILE A 112 -0.01 2.35 -17.10
N TRP A 113 -0.52 2.51 -15.88
CA TRP A 113 -1.74 1.87 -15.41
C TRP A 113 -3.01 2.69 -15.60
N LYS A 114 -2.88 3.98 -15.92
CA LYS A 114 -4.03 4.85 -16.19
C LYS A 114 -4.59 4.47 -17.56
N VAL A 115 -5.83 4.01 -17.60
CA VAL A 115 -6.52 3.72 -18.86
C VAL A 115 -6.90 5.07 -19.49
N HIS A 116 -6.29 5.40 -20.63
CA HIS A 116 -6.79 6.47 -21.51
C HIS A 116 -7.58 5.78 -22.61
N GLY A 117 -8.85 6.16 -22.75
CA GLY A 117 -9.85 5.42 -23.53
C GLY A 117 -9.41 5.15 -24.97
N ALA A 118 -8.89 3.94 -25.24
CA ALA A 118 -8.69 3.35 -26.56
C ALA A 118 -8.19 1.89 -26.50
N ALA A 119 -8.55 1.10 -25.48
CA ALA A 119 -8.31 -0.35 -25.56
C ALA A 119 -9.33 -0.94 -26.56
N LYS A 120 -8.85 -1.29 -27.77
CA LYS A 120 -9.65 -1.94 -28.82
C LYS A 120 -9.89 -3.44 -28.57
N ASP A 121 -9.15 -4.03 -27.63
CA ASP A 121 -9.23 -5.45 -27.28
C ASP A 121 -9.95 -5.64 -25.94
N ASP A 122 -10.99 -6.47 -25.95
CA ASP A 122 -11.97 -6.63 -24.86
C ASP A 122 -11.39 -7.45 -23.69
N SER A 123 -10.48 -8.38 -23.99
CA SER A 123 -9.87 -9.29 -23.01
C SER A 123 -8.91 -8.58 -22.05
N ASP A 124 -8.09 -7.67 -22.58
CA ASP A 124 -7.14 -6.87 -21.81
C ASP A 124 -7.76 -5.72 -21.04
N ARG A 125 -8.83 -5.17 -21.63
CA ARG A 125 -9.64 -4.15 -20.98
C ARG A 125 -10.22 -4.72 -19.69
N ALA A 126 -10.74 -5.95 -19.72
CA ALA A 126 -11.23 -6.63 -18.53
C ALA A 126 -10.13 -6.80 -17.47
N GLY A 127 -8.98 -7.40 -17.80
CA GLY A 127 -7.92 -7.64 -16.82
C GLY A 127 -7.30 -6.37 -16.22
N SER A 128 -7.15 -5.30 -17.01
CA SER A 128 -6.64 -4.02 -16.52
C SER A 128 -7.66 -3.23 -15.71
N LEU A 129 -8.92 -3.21 -16.13
CA LEU A 129 -9.99 -2.58 -15.37
C LEU A 129 -10.26 -3.33 -14.07
N ASP A 130 -10.20 -4.67 -14.06
CA ASP A 130 -10.40 -5.47 -12.85
C ASP A 130 -9.29 -5.26 -11.84
N THR A 131 -8.03 -5.20 -12.28
CA THR A 131 -6.92 -4.83 -11.39
C THR A 131 -7.14 -3.44 -10.77
N MET A 132 -7.57 -2.46 -11.58
CA MET A 132 -7.86 -1.11 -11.12
C MET A 132 -9.05 -1.08 -10.14
N ARG A 133 -10.11 -1.84 -10.41
CA ARG A 133 -11.28 -2.00 -9.52
C ARG A 133 -10.89 -2.62 -8.19
N ILE A 134 -10.05 -3.66 -8.21
CA ILE A 134 -9.53 -4.30 -6.99
C ILE A 134 -8.77 -3.29 -6.14
N GLU A 135 -7.86 -2.52 -6.74
CA GLU A 135 -7.11 -1.51 -6.00
C GLU A 135 -7.97 -0.37 -5.49
N TRP A 136 -9.00 0.04 -6.26
CA TRP A 136 -10.00 1.00 -5.79
C TRP A 136 -10.77 0.45 -4.58
N CYS A 137 -11.26 -0.79 -4.63
CA CYS A 137 -11.95 -1.44 -3.51
C CYS A 137 -11.05 -1.51 -2.27
N LYS A 138 -9.76 -1.84 -2.43
CA LYS A 138 -8.79 -1.83 -1.32
C LYS A 138 -8.57 -0.44 -0.75
N ALA A 139 -8.40 0.58 -1.61
CA ALA A 139 -8.24 1.96 -1.18
C ALA A 139 -9.47 2.45 -0.41
N ARG A 140 -10.67 2.16 -0.91
CA ARG A 140 -11.93 2.48 -0.24
C ARG A 140 -12.06 1.75 1.11
N ALA A 141 -11.77 0.45 1.16
CA ALA A 141 -11.80 -0.32 2.41
C ALA A 141 -10.81 0.21 3.47
N ARG A 142 -9.64 0.71 3.04
CA ARG A 142 -8.69 1.39 3.94
C ARG A 142 -9.25 2.70 4.48
N VAL A 143 -9.87 3.52 3.63
CA VAL A 143 -10.51 4.77 4.08
C VAL A 143 -11.58 4.49 5.14
N HIS A 144 -12.43 3.48 4.92
CA HIS A 144 -13.44 3.10 5.91
C HIS A 144 -12.80 2.63 7.23
N ARG A 145 -11.78 1.77 7.18
CA ARG A 145 -11.05 1.33 8.38
C ARG A 145 -10.39 2.48 9.12
N TRP A 146 -9.72 3.40 8.43
CA TRP A 146 -9.12 4.57 9.08
C TRP A 146 -10.17 5.48 9.73
N GLN A 147 -11.34 5.63 9.12
CA GLN A 147 -12.44 6.37 9.75
C GLN A 147 -12.93 5.69 11.04
N GLU A 148 -12.98 4.37 11.07
CA GLU A 148 -13.30 3.59 12.27
C GLU A 148 -12.21 3.72 13.32
N GLU A 149 -10.94 3.53 12.95
CA GLU A 149 -9.79 3.67 13.85
C GLU A 149 -9.73 5.05 14.51
N VAL A 150 -10.02 6.14 13.77
CA VAL A 150 -10.08 7.49 14.35
C VAL A 150 -11.17 7.59 15.42
N LYS A 151 -12.34 6.96 15.21
CA LYS A 151 -13.42 6.95 16.20
C LYS A 151 -13.04 6.10 17.41
N LEU A 152 -12.45 4.93 17.18
CA LEU A 152 -12.00 4.02 18.24
C LEU A 152 -10.91 4.66 19.09
N LEU A 153 -9.90 5.28 18.47
CA LEU A 153 -8.81 5.93 19.18
C LEU A 153 -9.31 7.05 20.10
N ARG A 154 -10.27 7.86 19.64
CA ARG A 154 -10.88 8.90 20.48
C ARG A 154 -11.62 8.31 21.68
N GLU A 155 -12.34 7.21 21.47
CA GLU A 155 -13.04 6.52 22.55
C GLU A 155 -12.07 5.81 23.49
N GLU A 156 -10.97 5.25 23.00
CA GLU A 156 -9.89 4.69 23.80
C GLU A 156 -9.24 5.75 24.68
N MET A 157 -8.90 6.93 24.13
CA MET A 157 -8.36 8.05 24.92
C MET A 157 -9.30 8.43 26.07
N ARG A 158 -10.59 8.59 25.78
CA ARG A 158 -11.61 8.88 26.80
C ARG A 158 -11.71 7.78 27.86
N ARG A 159 -11.64 6.52 27.44
CA ARG A 159 -11.69 5.37 28.36
C ARG A 159 -10.44 5.26 29.22
N THR A 160 -9.27 5.59 28.68
CA THR A 160 -8.03 5.62 29.45
C THR A 160 -8.11 6.65 30.57
N GLU A 161 -8.58 7.86 30.29
CA GLU A 161 -8.81 8.88 31.32
C GLU A 161 -9.81 8.41 32.37
N ALA A 162 -10.99 7.96 31.97
CA ALA A 162 -12.01 7.46 32.89
C ALA A 162 -11.55 6.24 33.72
N PHE A 163 -10.72 5.38 33.14
CA PHE A 163 -10.13 4.25 33.85
C PHE A 163 -9.11 4.70 34.89
N LEU A 164 -8.27 5.70 34.56
CA LEU A 164 -7.31 6.26 35.51
C LEU A 164 -8.01 6.96 36.67
N GLU A 165 -9.07 7.73 36.40
CA GLU A 165 -9.93 8.33 37.43
C GLU A 165 -10.55 7.26 38.34
N TRP A 166 -11.17 6.24 37.75
CA TRP A 166 -11.72 5.12 38.50
C TRP A 166 -10.65 4.39 39.33
N GLN A 167 -9.44 4.23 38.79
CA GLN A 167 -8.34 3.59 39.49
C GLN A 167 -7.81 4.46 40.64
N ALA A 168 -7.80 5.79 40.48
CA ALA A 168 -7.50 6.73 41.55
C ALA A 168 -8.53 6.61 42.69
N ASP A 169 -9.83 6.63 42.35
CA ASP A 169 -10.92 6.44 43.30
C ASP A 169 -10.85 5.08 43.99
N TRP A 170 -10.48 4.02 43.27
CA TRP A 170 -10.30 2.69 43.84
C TRP A 170 -9.18 2.66 44.88
N TRP A 171 -8.04 3.33 44.61
CA TRP A 171 -6.98 3.50 45.59
C TRP A 171 -7.43 4.35 46.79
N ASP A 172 -8.19 5.41 46.55
CA ASP A 172 -8.73 6.28 47.60
C ASP A 172 -9.73 5.54 48.50
N ASN A 173 -10.57 4.68 47.95
CA ASN A 173 -11.50 3.85 48.72
C ASN A 173 -10.78 2.87 49.67
N ARG A 174 -9.55 2.46 49.35
CA ARG A 174 -8.74 1.62 50.25
C ARG A 174 -8.21 2.35 51.47
N THR A 175 -8.27 3.68 51.48
CA THR A 175 -7.88 4.49 52.64
C THR A 175 -8.98 4.56 53.70
N LYS A 176 -10.21 4.11 53.38
CA LYS A 176 -11.33 4.11 54.30
C LYS A 176 -11.08 3.12 55.46
N PRO A 177 -11.42 3.49 56.71
CA PRO A 177 -11.14 2.66 57.89
C PRO A 177 -11.71 1.25 57.80
N GLU A 178 -12.88 1.10 57.18
CA GLU A 178 -13.58 -0.17 56.94
C GLU A 178 -12.81 -1.15 56.03
N ASN A 179 -11.88 -0.66 55.21
CA ASN A 179 -11.09 -1.46 54.28
C ASN A 179 -9.66 -1.73 54.78
N ILE A 180 -9.29 -1.20 55.95
CA ILE A 180 -7.97 -1.39 56.56
C ILE A 180 -8.02 -2.64 57.44
N THR A 181 -7.26 -3.67 57.08
CA THR A 181 -7.28 -4.99 57.75
C THR A 181 -6.37 -5.10 58.96
N THR A 182 -5.46 -4.15 59.19
CA THR A 182 -4.50 -4.18 60.31
C THR A 182 -5.00 -3.40 61.52
N SER A 183 -4.81 -3.96 62.71
CA SER A 183 -5.08 -3.27 63.99
C SER A 183 -3.91 -2.38 64.43
N ASP A 184 -2.71 -2.62 63.88
CA ASP A 184 -1.54 -1.79 64.19
C ASP A 184 -1.64 -0.41 63.51
N LYS A 185 -1.57 0.64 64.34
CA LYS A 185 -1.74 2.02 63.92
C LYS A 185 -0.65 2.48 62.96
N GLN A 186 0.61 2.09 63.19
CA GLN A 186 1.72 2.52 62.34
C GLN A 186 1.63 1.89 60.96
N THR A 187 1.32 0.59 60.90
CA THR A 187 1.06 -0.10 59.64
C THR A 187 -0.16 0.48 58.90
N ALA A 188 -1.25 0.81 59.62
CA ALA A 188 -2.43 1.44 59.03
C ALA A 188 -2.12 2.79 58.37
N GLU A 189 -1.36 3.66 59.05
CA GLU A 189 -0.95 4.97 58.51
C GLU A 189 -0.08 4.82 57.25
N SER A 190 0.86 3.87 57.23
CA SER A 190 1.70 3.63 56.05
C SER A 190 0.92 3.12 54.83
N LEU A 191 -0.10 2.26 55.04
CA LEU A 191 -0.98 1.77 53.98
C LEU A 191 -1.83 2.89 53.39
N VAL A 192 -2.35 3.78 54.23
CA VAL A 192 -3.09 4.98 53.78
C VAL A 192 -2.19 5.89 52.96
N ALA A 193 -0.98 6.18 53.44
CA ALA A 193 -0.03 7.03 52.72
C ALA A 193 0.35 6.44 51.35
N TYR A 194 0.58 5.13 51.28
CA TYR A 194 0.88 4.44 50.03
C TYR A 194 -0.32 4.49 49.06
N ALA A 195 -1.53 4.20 49.54
CA ALA A 195 -2.74 4.24 48.72
C ALA A 195 -3.01 5.66 48.18
N LYS A 196 -2.86 6.70 49.01
CA LYS A 196 -2.97 8.10 48.57
C LYS A 196 -1.94 8.48 47.51
N ARG A 197 -0.69 8.02 47.67
CA ARG A 197 0.36 8.19 46.65
C ARG A 197 0.01 7.46 45.35
N GLN A 198 -0.55 6.25 45.42
CA GLN A 198 -0.96 5.52 44.21
C GLN A 198 -2.13 6.19 43.50
N ALA A 199 -3.08 6.76 44.24
CA ALA A 199 -4.18 7.53 43.68
C ALA A 199 -3.67 8.78 42.93
N SER A 200 -2.70 9.52 43.50
CA SER A 200 -2.16 10.73 42.86
C SER A 200 -1.25 10.48 41.66
N LEU A 201 -0.88 9.22 41.39
CA LEU A 201 -0.03 8.82 40.26
C LEU A 201 -0.83 8.31 39.05
N ARG A 202 -2.15 8.18 39.17
CA ARG A 202 -3.05 7.81 38.07
C ARG A 202 -3.60 9.06 37.42
#